data_AF-A0E0V8-F1
#
_entry.id   AF-A0E0V8-F1
#
_cell.length_a   1.000
_cell.length_b   1.000
_cell.length_c   1.000
_cell.angle_alpha   90.00
_cell.angle_beta   90.00
_cell.angle_gamma   90.00
#
_symmetry.space_group_name_H-M   'P 1'
#
loop_
_entity.id
_entity.type
_entity.pdbx_description
1 polymer ?
#
loop_
_entity_poly.entity_id
_entity_poly.type
_entity_poly.pdbx_seq_one_letter_code
_entity_poly.pdbx_strand_id
1 'polypeptide(L)'
;MSTRDELLYMARLTEQTERFEDMVNYIKQLVSVGQELSVEERNLLSVAYKNSIGGRRTAWRVLSSIENKEEGKVQKSHILLIQKLVPYINSSLFDYFRLKPIQQVKETSPQLDLIRKKLNKN
;
A
#
# COMPACT_ATOMS: atom_id res chain seq x y z
N MET A 1 11.94 -24.35 15.43
CA MET A 1 10.61 -24.15 14.81
C MET A 1 10.81 -24.14 13.30
N SER A 2 9.79 -24.42 12.48
CA SER A 2 9.97 -24.24 11.04
C SER A 2 10.02 -22.75 10.72
N THR A 3 10.78 -22.33 9.71
CA THR A 3 10.82 -20.92 9.27
C THR A 3 9.42 -20.39 8.95
N ARG A 4 8.49 -21.28 8.54
CA ARG A 4 7.08 -20.93 8.29
C ARG A 4 6.35 -20.57 9.58
N ASP A 5 6.51 -21.36 10.64
CA ASP A 5 5.84 -21.13 11.93
C ASP A 5 6.32 -19.82 12.57
N GLU A 6 7.62 -19.52 12.44
CA GLU A 6 8.21 -18.26 12.89
C GLU A 6 7.62 -17.07 12.13
N LEU A 7 7.51 -17.15 10.81
CA LEU A 7 6.88 -16.11 9.98
C LEU A 7 5.40 -15.91 10.33
N LEU A 8 4.66 -16.98 10.58
CA LEU A 8 3.26 -16.93 10.98
C LEU A 8 3.09 -16.30 12.37
N TYR A 9 3.95 -16.67 13.32
CA TYR A 9 3.96 -16.06 14.65
C TYR A 9 4.25 -14.56 14.59
N MET A 10 5.26 -14.16 13.82
CA MET A 10 5.60 -12.75 13.63
C MET A 10 4.47 -11.98 12.95
N ALA A 11 3.80 -12.56 11.94
CA ALA A 11 2.65 -11.93 11.29
C ALA A 11 1.51 -11.63 12.28
N ARG A 12 1.19 -12.57 13.18
CA ARG A 12 0.17 -12.38 14.23
C ARG A 12 0.60 -11.31 15.25
N LEU A 13 1.87 -11.29 15.63
CA LEU A 13 2.38 -10.27 16.55
C LEU A 13 2.28 -8.87 15.93
N THR A 14 2.61 -8.74 14.64
CA THR A 14 2.45 -7.47 13.91
C THR A 14 0.99 -7.07 13.71
N GLU A 15 0.07 -8.02 13.59
CA GLU A 15 -1.37 -7.75 13.57
C GLU A 15 -1.85 -7.15 14.90
N GLN A 16 -1.46 -7.76 16.03
CA GLN A 16 -1.84 -7.30 17.38
C GLN A 16 -1.27 -5.91 17.73
N THR A 17 -0.17 -5.53 17.10
CA THR A 17 0.49 -4.24 17.30
C THR A 17 0.18 -3.24 16.20
N GLU A 18 -0.74 -3.56 15.29
CA GLU A 18 -1.17 -2.72 14.16
C GLU A 18 -0.02 -2.30 13.22
N ARG A 19 1.07 -3.07 13.20
CA ARG A 19 2.25 -2.83 12.36
C ARG A 19 2.09 -3.51 11.00
N PHE A 20 1.09 -3.08 10.24
CA PHE A 20 0.68 -3.74 8.99
C PHE A 20 1.72 -3.71 7.87
N GLU A 21 2.61 -2.71 7.85
CA GLU A 21 3.72 -2.67 6.88
C GLU A 21 4.74 -3.80 7.13
N ASP A 22 5.05 -4.07 8.41
CA ASP A 22 5.92 -5.19 8.80
C ASP A 22 5.22 -6.52 8.58
N MET A 23 3.91 -6.59 8.88
CA MET A 23 3.07 -7.76 8.61
C MET A 23 3.12 -8.17 7.13
N VAL A 24 3.06 -7.20 6.21
CA VAL A 24 3.18 -7.46 4.77
C VAL A 24 4.53 -8.11 4.42
N ASN A 25 5.62 -7.70 5.07
CA ASN A 25 6.94 -8.28 4.82
C ASN A 25 7.03 -9.74 5.29
N TYR A 26 6.46 -10.07 6.45
CA TYR A 26 6.41 -11.46 6.94
C TYR A 26 5.52 -12.34 6.07
N ILE A 27 4.35 -11.84 5.66
CA ILE A 27 3.45 -12.60 4.79
C ILE A 27 4.04 -12.80 3.39
N LYS A 28 4.77 -11.81 2.84
CA LYS A 28 5.49 -11.99 1.56
C LYS A 28 6.51 -13.13 1.64
N GLN A 29 7.27 -13.18 2.72
CA GLN A 29 8.20 -14.27 2.97
C GLN A 29 7.46 -15.61 3.10
N LEU A 30 6.33 -15.64 3.83
CA LEU A 30 5.49 -16.83 3.98
C LEU A 30 5.02 -17.39 2.62
N VAL A 31 4.58 -16.51 1.72
CA VAL A 31 4.19 -16.87 0.34
C VAL A 31 5.38 -17.37 -0.48
N SER A 32 6.56 -16.79 -0.28
CA SER A 32 7.78 -17.17 -1.02
C SER A 32 8.30 -18.57 -0.68
N VAL A 33 7.90 -19.14 0.47
CA VAL A 33 8.24 -20.52 0.85
C VAL A 33 7.61 -21.55 -0.10
N GLY A 34 6.69 -21.15 -0.99
CA GLY A 34 6.23 -21.96 -2.13
C GLY A 34 5.22 -23.06 -1.78
N GLN A 35 4.74 -23.08 -0.53
CA GLN A 35 3.66 -23.97 -0.09
C GLN A 35 2.30 -23.29 -0.25
N GLU A 36 1.25 -24.09 -0.50
CA GLU A 36 -0.12 -23.58 -0.55
C GLU A 36 -0.49 -22.91 0.78
N LEU A 37 -1.18 -21.77 0.70
CA LEU A 37 -1.62 -21.04 1.87
C LEU A 37 -2.91 -21.67 2.43
N SER A 38 -2.92 -21.89 3.74
CA SER A 38 -4.13 -22.23 4.47
C SER A 38 -5.16 -21.10 4.41
N VAL A 39 -6.40 -21.39 4.80
CA VAL A 39 -7.46 -20.38 4.90
C VAL A 39 -7.05 -19.25 5.85
N GLU A 40 -6.40 -19.59 6.96
CA GLU A 40 -5.94 -18.62 7.95
C GLU A 40 -4.85 -17.70 7.40
N GLU A 41 -3.86 -18.26 6.69
CA GLU A 41 -2.77 -17.49 6.11
C GLU A 41 -3.24 -16.55 5.00
N ARG A 42 -4.24 -16.98 4.20
CA ARG A 42 -4.92 -16.12 3.22
C ARG A 42 -5.70 -14.97 3.88
N ASN A 43 -6.29 -15.21 5.05
CA ASN A 43 -6.94 -14.15 5.82
C ASN A 43 -5.92 -13.14 6.34
N LEU A 44 -4.80 -13.59 6.91
CA LEU A 44 -3.72 -12.73 7.37
C LEU A 44 -3.12 -11.90 6.23
N LEU A 45 -2.92 -12.50 5.05
CA LEU A 45 -2.53 -11.80 3.83
C LEU A 45 -3.50 -10.66 3.50
N SER A 46 -4.80 -10.95 3.53
CA SER A 46 -5.84 -9.96 3.24
C SER A 46 -5.85 -8.82 4.26
N VAL A 47 -5.73 -9.15 5.56
CA VAL A 47 -5.66 -8.18 6.66
C VAL A 47 -4.44 -7.28 6.53
N ALA A 48 -3.25 -7.86 6.34
CA ALA A 48 -1.99 -7.13 6.22
C ALA A 48 -2.06 -6.06 5.11
N TYR A 49 -2.45 -6.50 3.91
CA TYR A 49 -2.51 -5.60 2.77
C TYR A 49 -3.64 -4.59 2.85
N LYS A 50 -4.86 -4.99 3.25
CA LYS A 50 -6.00 -4.06 3.38
C LYS A 50 -5.67 -2.91 4.33
N ASN A 51 -5.05 -3.20 5.47
CA ASN A 51 -4.76 -2.20 6.49
C ASN A 51 -3.54 -1.34 6.14
N SER A 52 -2.46 -1.94 5.61
CA SER A 52 -1.30 -1.17 5.11
C SER A 52 -1.72 -0.12 4.06
N ILE A 53 -2.61 -0.52 3.14
CA ILE A 53 -3.15 0.36 2.09
C ILE A 53 -4.16 1.36 2.65
N GLY A 54 -4.97 0.96 3.62
CA GLY A 54 -5.89 1.84 4.34
C GLY A 54 -5.14 3.05 4.89
N GLY A 55 -4.05 2.83 5.62
CA GLY A 55 -3.19 3.89 6.15
C GLY A 55 -2.64 4.81 5.06
N ARG A 56 -2.12 4.24 3.97
CA ARG A 56 -1.57 5.01 2.83
C ARG A 56 -2.63 5.83 2.10
N ARG A 57 -3.84 5.31 1.90
CA ARG A 57 -4.96 6.06 1.30
C ARG A 57 -5.39 7.23 2.19
N THR A 58 -5.45 7.02 3.49
CA THR A 58 -5.73 8.10 4.45
C THR A 58 -4.65 9.17 4.40
N ALA A 59 -3.37 8.77 4.43
CA ALA A 59 -2.24 9.68 4.31
C ALA A 59 -2.28 10.48 2.99
N TRP A 60 -2.55 9.82 1.87
CA TRP A 60 -2.71 10.47 0.57
C TRP A 60 -3.87 11.48 0.57
N ARG A 61 -5.06 11.11 1.07
CA ARG A 61 -6.20 12.03 1.17
C ARG A 61 -5.89 13.26 2.00
N VAL A 62 -5.22 13.08 3.13
CA VAL A 62 -4.79 14.18 4.00
C VAL A 62 -3.80 15.06 3.26
N LEU A 63 -2.81 14.47 2.60
CA LEU A 63 -1.79 15.20 1.85
C LEU A 63 -2.39 16.01 0.70
N SER A 64 -3.31 15.44 -0.08
CA SER A 64 -4.03 16.16 -1.14
C SER A 64 -4.87 17.33 -0.59
N SER A 65 -5.47 17.16 0.59
CA SER A 65 -6.21 18.25 1.27
C SER A 65 -5.26 19.38 1.71
N ILE A 66 -4.06 19.05 2.16
CA ILE A 66 -3.02 20.03 2.50
C ILE A 66 -2.52 20.73 1.23
N GLU A 67 -2.23 19.99 0.16
CA GLU A 67 -1.80 20.55 -1.13
C GLU A 67 -2.78 21.61 -1.64
N ASN A 68 -4.08 21.27 -1.68
CA ASN A 68 -5.14 22.18 -2.13
C ASN A 68 -5.24 23.47 -1.26
N LYS A 69 -4.91 23.39 0.03
CA LYS A 69 -4.90 24.57 0.93
C LYS A 69 -3.68 25.46 0.72
N GLU A 70 -2.55 24.86 0.31
CA GLU A 70 -1.29 25.56 0.09
C GLU A 70 -1.20 26.16 -1.32
N GLU A 71 -1.93 25.63 -2.32
CA GLU A 71 -1.91 26.10 -3.71
C GLU A 71 -2.28 27.59 -3.89
N GLY A 72 -3.01 28.17 -2.92
CA GLY A 72 -3.35 29.60 -2.88
C GLY A 72 -2.35 30.51 -2.15
N LYS A 73 -1.23 29.98 -1.63
CA LYS A 73 -0.25 30.74 -0.83
C LYS A 73 1.00 31.08 -1.64
N VAL A 74 1.63 32.22 -1.30
CA VAL A 74 2.82 32.74 -1.99
C VAL A 74 4.07 31.84 -1.79
N GLN A 75 4.07 30.99 -0.75
CA GLN A 75 5.21 30.13 -0.39
C GLN A 75 5.26 28.84 -1.23
N LYS A 76 5.81 28.95 -2.44
CA LYS A 76 6.01 27.82 -3.39
C LYS A 76 6.90 26.68 -2.86
N SER A 77 7.69 26.93 -1.81
CA SER A 77 8.59 25.93 -1.20
C SER A 77 7.84 24.77 -0.53
N HIS A 78 6.71 25.03 0.13
CA HIS A 78 5.92 23.99 0.81
C HIS A 78 5.21 23.06 -0.18
N ILE A 79 4.69 23.61 -1.29
CA ILE A 79 4.06 22.84 -2.36
C ILE A 79 5.06 21.86 -2.97
N LEU A 80 6.31 22.29 -3.22
CA LEU A 80 7.37 21.42 -3.75
C LEU A 80 7.70 20.24 -2.81
N LEU A 81 7.67 20.46 -1.49
CA LEU A 81 7.87 19.39 -0.51
C LEU A 81 6.71 18.39 -0.50
N ILE A 82 5.48 18.89 -0.58
CA ILE A 82 4.27 18.06 -0.65
C ILE A 82 4.28 17.20 -1.92
N GLN A 83 4.61 17.78 -3.07
CA GLN A 83 4.69 17.10 -4.36
C GLN A 83 5.76 16.01 -4.40
N LYS A 84 6.84 16.12 -3.61
CA LYS A 84 7.84 15.05 -3.45
C LYS A 84 7.35 13.86 -2.62
N LEU A 85 6.43 14.09 -1.68
CA LEU A 85 5.92 13.05 -0.77
C LEU A 85 4.84 12.18 -1.42
N VAL A 86 4.03 12.75 -2.33
CA VAL A 86 2.97 12.04 -3.07
C VAL A 86 3.46 10.79 -3.83
N PRO A 87 4.53 10.82 -4.65
CA PRO A 87 5.00 9.64 -5.37
C PRO A 87 5.52 8.53 -4.45
N TYR A 88 6.08 8.87 -3.28
CA TYR A 88 6.53 7.89 -2.29
C TYR A 88 5.36 7.07 -1.70
N ILE A 89 4.24 7.75 -1.42
CA ILE A 89 3.02 7.08 -0.94
C ILE A 89 2.39 6.24 -2.08
N ASN A 90 2.45 6.73 -3.32
CA ASN A 90 1.81 6.10 -4.48
C ASN A 90 2.57 4.91 -5.07
N SER A 91 3.91 4.92 -5.13
CA SER A 91 4.70 3.77 -5.64
C SER A 91 4.36 2.50 -4.85
N SER A 92 4.26 2.67 -3.54
CA SER A 92 3.99 1.64 -2.56
C SER A 92 2.55 1.12 -2.61
N LEU A 93 1.61 1.90 -3.15
CA LEU A 93 0.23 1.50 -3.46
C LEU A 93 0.13 0.78 -4.81
N PHE A 94 0.88 1.23 -5.83
CA PHE A 94 0.86 0.67 -7.18
C PHE A 94 1.46 -0.75 -7.25
N ASP A 95 2.50 -1.03 -6.47
CA ASP A 95 3.09 -2.38 -6.42
C ASP A 95 2.11 -3.42 -5.87
N TYR A 96 1.16 -3.00 -5.02
CA TYR A 96 0.05 -3.86 -4.59
C TYR A 96 -0.96 -4.13 -5.71
N PHE A 97 -1.34 -3.11 -6.50
CA PHE A 97 -2.24 -3.31 -7.64
C PHE A 97 -1.63 -4.22 -8.72
N ARG A 98 -0.29 -4.29 -8.81
CA ARG A 98 0.43 -5.22 -9.68
C ARG A 98 0.44 -6.67 -9.20
N LEU A 99 0.22 -6.94 -7.91
CA LEU A 99 0.15 -8.30 -7.36
C LEU A 99 -1.17 -9.03 -7.65
N LYS A 100 -2.04 -8.51 -8.54
CA LYS A 100 -3.19 -9.25 -9.05
C LYS A 100 -2.87 -10.02 -10.34
N PRO A 101 -2.84 -11.36 -10.26
CA PRO A 101 -3.64 -12.20 -11.12
C PRO A 101 -4.85 -12.70 -10.32
N ILE A 102 -5.75 -11.78 -9.93
CA ILE A 102 -7.09 -12.14 -9.47
C ILE A 102 -8.05 -11.45 -10.41
N GLN A 103 -8.45 -12.23 -11.41
CA GLN A 103 -9.47 -11.92 -12.40
C GLN A 103 -10.69 -11.26 -11.71
N GLN A 104 -11.29 -10.25 -12.35
CA GLN A 104 -12.60 -9.64 -12.01
C GLN A 104 -12.68 -8.38 -11.11
N VAL A 105 -11.75 -7.41 -11.18
CA VAL A 105 -12.10 -6.04 -10.74
C VAL A 105 -11.81 -5.04 -11.86
N LYS A 106 -12.79 -4.89 -12.75
CA LYS A 106 -12.92 -3.72 -13.62
C LYS A 106 -13.40 -2.55 -12.75
N GLU A 107 -12.48 -1.90 -12.05
CA GLU A 107 -12.73 -0.55 -11.53
C GLU A 107 -11.63 0.38 -12.03
N THR A 108 -11.85 0.89 -13.24
CA THR A 108 -11.14 2.07 -13.74
C THR A 108 -11.67 3.28 -13.00
N SER A 109 -11.05 3.59 -11.87
CA SER A 109 -11.29 4.86 -11.19
C SER A 109 -10.69 6.00 -12.03
N PRO A 110 -11.44 7.06 -12.39
CA PRO A 110 -10.98 8.14 -13.28
C PRO A 110 -9.68 8.82 -12.81
N GLN A 111 -9.45 8.81 -11.50
CA GLN A 111 -8.26 9.38 -10.86
C GLN A 111 -7.00 8.56 -11.18
N LEU A 112 -7.10 7.23 -11.28
CA LEU A 112 -5.99 6.35 -11.65
C LEU A 112 -5.61 6.49 -13.12
N ASP A 113 -6.58 6.71 -14.00
CA ASP A 113 -6.32 6.98 -15.43
C ASP A 113 -5.68 8.35 -15.65
N LEU A 114 -6.03 9.35 -14.83
CA LEU A 114 -5.38 10.66 -14.86
C LEU A 114 -3.92 10.57 -14.41
N ILE A 115 -3.63 9.78 -13.37
CA ILE A 115 -2.27 9.54 -12.89
C ILE A 115 -1.45 8.76 -13.94
N ARG A 116 -2.02 7.74 -14.58
CA ARG A 116 -1.37 6.99 -15.68
C ARG A 116 -1.05 7.87 -16.88
N LYS A 117 -1.99 8.75 -17.30
CA LYS A 117 -1.77 9.70 -18.39
C LYS A 117 -0.69 10.73 -18.09
N LYS A 118 -0.52 11.14 -16.81
CA LYS A 118 0.54 12.06 -16.40
C LYS A 118 1.92 11.39 -16.35
N LEU A 119 1.99 10.09 -16.05
CA LEU A 119 3.25 9.35 -15.96
C LEU A 119 3.79 8.90 -17.33
N ASN A 120 2.93 8.59 -18.30
CA ASN A 120 3.33 8.13 -19.64
C ASN A 120 3.59 9.26 -20.65
N LYS A 121 3.70 10.51 -20.19
CA LYS A 121 3.92 11.69 -21.04
C LYS A 121 5.35 12.25 -20.99
N ASN A 122 6.30 11.50 -20.44
CA ASN A 122 7.74 11.75 -20.54
C ASN A 122 8.41 10.62 -21.30
#